data_AF-A0A3C1S2E7-F1
#
_entry.id   AF-A0A3C1S2E7-F1
#
_cell.length_a   1.000
_cell.length_b   1.000
_cell.length_c   1.000
_cell.angle_alpha   90.00
_cell.angle_beta   90.00
_cell.angle_gamma   90.00
#
_symmetry.space_group_name_H-M   'P 1'
#
loop_
_entity.id
_entity.type
_entity.pdbx_description
1 polymer ?
#
loop_
_entity_poly.entity_id
_entity_poly.type
_entity_poly.pdbx_seq_one_letter_code
_entity_poly.pdbx_strand_id
1 'polypeptide(L)'
;MIIYTCITNGYDEIPDHYYDSDVQYVCFTDGTVEKKGPWEFRDILVDNKCPRRLSAHPKINPHLYFPIGSKTTWIDGCYRMTEKFVERSKQNLDNYNFTIMRHPDKFSYMDEVLEGFMAST
;
A
#
# COMPACT_ATOMS: atom_id res chain seq x y z
N MET A 1 -10.66 -9.30 3.92
CA MET A 1 -9.54 -8.80 3.10
C MET A 1 -8.85 -7.69 3.87
N ILE A 2 -7.55 -7.47 3.67
CA ILE A 2 -6.80 -6.41 4.33
C ILE A 2 -6.37 -5.39 3.27
N ILE A 3 -6.75 -4.12 3.44
CA ILE A 3 -6.21 -3.02 2.64
C ILE A 3 -5.23 -2.26 3.51
N TYR A 4 -4.02 -2.03 2.99
CA TYR A 4 -2.96 -1.43 3.77
C TYR A 4 -2.16 -0.39 3.00
N THR A 5 -1.62 0.55 3.76
CA THR A 5 -0.76 1.64 3.28
C THR A 5 0.39 1.86 4.25
N CYS A 6 1.38 2.65 3.85
CA CYS A 6 2.44 3.10 4.74
C CYS A 6 2.74 4.58 4.51
N ILE A 7 2.70 5.36 5.59
CA ILE A 7 2.98 6.80 5.59
C ILE A 7 4.09 7.08 6.59
N THR A 8 5.21 7.59 6.08
CA THR A 8 6.43 7.92 6.84
C THR A 8 6.83 9.36 6.56
N ASN A 9 7.49 10.00 7.52
CA ASN A 9 7.98 11.39 7.41
C ASN A 9 6.89 12.43 7.12
N GLY A 10 5.63 12.15 7.47
CA GLY A 10 4.49 13.04 7.22
C GLY A 10 4.30 13.38 5.74
N TYR A 11 4.75 12.50 4.83
CA TYR A 11 4.76 12.80 3.39
C TYR A 11 3.36 12.90 2.80
N ASP A 12 2.44 12.07 3.32
CA ASP A 12 1.04 12.03 2.93
C ASP A 12 0.14 12.18 4.17
N GLU A 13 -1.11 12.56 3.92
CA GLU A 13 -2.19 12.49 4.91
C GLU A 13 -3.23 11.47 4.45
N ILE A 14 -3.95 10.83 5.38
CA ILE A 14 -4.99 9.85 5.02
C ILE A 14 -6.21 10.61 4.44
N PRO A 15 -6.54 10.53 3.13
CA PRO A 15 -7.68 11.26 2.61
C PRO A 15 -9.00 10.67 3.12
N ASP A 16 -10.10 11.38 2.89
CA ASP A 16 -11.43 10.81 3.16
C ASP A 16 -11.71 9.65 2.19
N HIS A 17 -11.75 8.43 2.72
CA HIS A 17 -11.90 7.19 1.96
C HIS A 17 -13.30 6.63 2.08
N TYR A 18 -13.70 5.83 1.09
CA TYR A 18 -14.78 4.87 1.28
C TYR A 18 -14.29 3.70 2.13
N TYR A 19 -15.04 3.32 3.16
CA TYR A 19 -14.74 2.18 4.02
C TYR A 19 -15.84 1.12 3.95
N ASP A 20 -15.43 -0.12 3.74
CA ASP A 20 -16.29 -1.31 3.69
C ASP A 20 -16.15 -2.08 5.00
N SER A 21 -17.27 -2.51 5.59
CA SER A 21 -17.30 -3.15 6.90
C SER A 21 -16.58 -4.50 6.95
N ASP A 22 -16.42 -5.18 5.81
CA ASP A 22 -15.81 -6.51 5.73
C ASP A 22 -14.30 -6.47 5.45
N VAL A 23 -13.73 -5.26 5.47
CA VAL A 23 -12.32 -5.01 5.16
C VAL A 23 -11.61 -4.48 6.40
N GLN A 24 -10.46 -5.08 6.70
CA GLN A 24 -9.54 -4.55 7.71
C GLN A 24 -8.61 -3.54 7.05
N TYR A 25 -8.42 -2.40 7.71
CA TYR A 25 -7.58 -1.30 7.24
C TYR A 25 -6.35 -1.18 8.12
N VAL A 26 -5.15 -1.22 7.54
CA VAL A 26 -3.88 -1.13 8.30
C VAL A 26 -2.98 -0.03 7.73
N CYS A 27 -2.58 0.91 8.58
CA CYS A 27 -1.66 1.98 8.21
C CYS A 27 -0.35 1.81 8.97
N PHE A 28 0.74 1.56 8.24
CA PHE A 28 2.08 1.53 8.82
C PHE A 28 2.64 2.94 8.90
N THR A 29 3.17 3.34 10.05
CA THR A 29 3.70 4.70 10.22
C THR A 29 4.87 4.75 11.21
N ASP A 30 5.67 5.81 11.11
CA ASP A 30 6.71 6.22 12.06
C ASP A 30 6.18 7.21 13.12
N GLY A 31 4.85 7.38 13.20
CA GLY A 31 4.17 8.27 14.16
C GLY A 31 4.00 9.70 13.67
N THR A 32 4.37 9.99 12.41
CA THR A 32 4.26 11.32 11.82
C THR A 32 2.88 11.63 11.20
N VAL A 33 2.01 10.63 11.05
CA VAL A 33 0.68 10.79 10.45
C VAL A 33 -0.40 10.97 11.52
N GLU A 34 -1.36 11.87 11.26
CA GLU A 34 -2.56 11.98 12.08
C GLU A 34 -3.42 10.72 11.96
N LYS A 35 -3.83 10.17 13.10
CA LYS A 35 -4.66 8.97 13.16
C LYS A 35 -6.12 9.32 12.90
N LYS A 36 -6.65 8.90 11.75
CA LYS A 36 -8.06 9.10 11.35
C LYS A 36 -8.66 7.86 10.69
N GLY A 37 -9.99 7.74 10.77
CA GLY A 37 -10.76 6.65 10.17
C GLY A 37 -10.63 5.31 10.92
N PRO A 38 -11.14 4.21 10.34
CA PRO A 38 -11.11 2.87 10.92
C PRO A 38 -9.75 2.16 10.77
N TRP A 39 -8.67 2.91 10.52
CA TRP A 39 -7.34 2.34 10.30
C TRP A 39 -6.74 1.84 11.61
N GLU A 40 -6.20 0.62 11.57
CA GLU A 40 -5.31 0.08 12.59
C GLU A 40 -3.89 0.59 12.31
N PHE A 41 -3.35 1.41 13.21
CA PHE A 41 -2.01 1.96 13.09
C PHE A 41 -0.98 0.99 13.67
N ARG A 42 0.00 0.58 12.87
CA ARG A 42 1.06 -0.33 13.27
C ARG A 42 2.44 0.27 13.02
N ASP A 43 3.39 -0.11 13.86
CA ASP A 43 4.79 0.26 13.67
C ASP A 43 5.44 -0.56 12.54
N ILE A 44 6.50 -0.01 11.98
CA ILE A 44 7.28 -0.65 10.92
C ILE A 44 8.37 -1.50 11.57
N LEU A 45 8.44 -2.79 11.23
CA LEU A 45 9.35 -3.76 11.86
C LEU A 45 10.86 -3.53 11.60
N VAL A 46 11.22 -2.54 10.79
CA VAL A 46 12.61 -2.23 10.45
C VAL A 46 12.93 -0.80 10.84
N ASP A 47 14.13 -0.60 11.38
CA ASP A 47 14.69 0.72 11.59
C ASP A 47 15.50 1.13 10.36
N ASN A 48 15.05 2.15 9.64
CA ASN A 48 15.75 2.70 8.48
C ASN A 48 15.60 4.21 8.44
N LYS A 49 16.74 4.90 8.31
CA LYS A 49 16.78 6.37 8.23
C LYS A 49 16.15 6.95 6.97
N CYS A 50 16.01 6.15 5.90
CA CYS A 50 15.43 6.59 4.64
C CYS A 50 13.92 6.32 4.64
N PRO A 51 13.04 7.35 4.70
CA PRO A 51 11.60 7.17 4.78
C PRO A 51 11.03 6.39 3.58
N ARG A 52 11.58 6.61 2.38
CA ARG A 52 11.19 5.88 1.17
C ARG A 52 11.48 4.38 1.27
N ARG A 53 12.59 3.98 1.89
CA ARG A 53 12.90 2.55 2.13
C ARG A 53 12.07 1.99 3.27
N LEU A 54 11.80 2.81 4.28
CA LEU A 54 10.96 2.46 5.40
C LEU A 54 9.52 2.15 4.95
N SER A 55 8.94 2.98 4.07
CA SER A 55 7.60 2.76 3.51
C SER A 55 7.53 1.62 2.48
N ALA A 56 8.61 1.40 1.73
CA ALA A 56 8.69 0.28 0.79
C ALA A 56 8.71 -1.08 1.49
N HIS A 57 9.22 -1.18 2.72
CA HIS A 57 9.36 -2.44 3.43
C HIS A 57 8.03 -3.21 3.62
N PRO A 58 6.96 -2.62 4.19
CA PRO A 58 5.66 -3.31 4.26
C PRO A 58 5.03 -3.57 2.88
N LYS A 59 5.31 -2.72 1.88
CA LYS A 59 4.83 -2.91 0.50
C LYS A 59 5.39 -4.18 -0.13
N ILE A 60 6.69 -4.40 -0.05
CA ILE A 60 7.38 -5.52 -0.70
C ILE A 60 7.36 -6.81 0.15
N ASN A 61 7.22 -6.69 1.47
CA ASN A 61 7.25 -7.82 2.41
C ASN A 61 5.95 -7.98 3.21
N PRO A 62 4.75 -8.06 2.60
CA PRO A 62 3.49 -8.17 3.35
C PRO A 62 3.42 -9.42 4.24
N HIS A 63 4.10 -10.50 3.85
CA HIS A 63 4.17 -11.76 4.59
C HIS A 63 4.85 -11.64 5.98
N LEU A 64 5.59 -10.57 6.24
CA LEU A 64 6.17 -10.30 7.56
C LEU A 64 5.18 -9.59 8.50
N TYR A 65 4.14 -8.97 7.94
CA TYR A 65 3.19 -8.12 8.67
C TYR A 65 1.81 -8.75 8.82
N PHE A 66 1.50 -9.74 7.98
CA PHE A 66 0.19 -10.39 7.96
C PHE A 66 0.35 -11.92 7.98
N PRO A 67 -0.62 -12.65 8.58
CA PRO A 67 -0.62 -14.10 8.57
C PRO A 67 -0.57 -14.68 7.15
N ILE A 68 0.14 -15.79 6.97
CA ILE A 68 0.18 -16.52 5.69
C ILE A 68 -1.24 -16.87 5.25
N GLY A 69 -1.56 -16.61 3.97
CA GLY A 69 -2.89 -16.80 3.40
C GLY A 69 -3.81 -15.57 3.48
N SER A 70 -3.37 -14.49 4.11
CA SER A 70 -4.13 -13.22 4.12
C SER A 70 -4.25 -12.64 2.70
N LYS A 71 -5.48 -12.27 2.31
CA LYS A 71 -5.76 -11.49 1.10
C LYS A 71 -5.44 -10.02 1.38
N THR A 72 -4.30 -9.54 0.87
CA THR A 72 -3.80 -8.19 1.13
C THR A 72 -3.74 -7.35 -0.14
N THR A 73 -4.22 -6.11 -0.07
CA THR A 73 -4.13 -5.13 -1.16
C THR A 73 -3.41 -3.88 -0.68
N TRP A 74 -2.40 -3.46 -1.43
CA TRP A 74 -1.68 -2.21 -1.19
C TRP A 74 -2.37 -1.02 -1.85
N ILE A 75 -2.40 0.13 -1.17
CA ILE A 75 -2.74 1.43 -1.74
C ILE A 75 -1.70 2.48 -1.28
N ASP A 76 -1.15 3.27 -2.21
CA ASP A 76 -0.24 4.36 -1.83
C ASP A 76 -1.03 5.48 -1.11
N GLY A 77 -0.41 6.12 -0.10
CA GLY A 77 -1.08 7.06 0.81
C GLY A 77 -1.71 8.28 0.12
N CYS A 78 -1.18 8.69 -1.03
CA CYS A 78 -1.69 9.81 -1.82
C CYS A 78 -3.01 9.51 -2.56
N TYR A 79 -3.41 8.24 -2.70
CA TYR A 79 -4.61 7.87 -3.44
C TYR A 79 -5.84 7.80 -2.56
N ARG A 80 -6.96 8.34 -3.05
CA ARG A 80 -8.27 8.14 -2.43
C ARG A 80 -8.89 6.83 -2.87
N MET A 81 -9.01 5.88 -1.93
CA MET A 81 -9.82 4.67 -2.09
C MET A 81 -11.30 4.97 -2.34
N THR A 82 -11.85 4.33 -3.37
CA THR A 82 -13.27 4.38 -3.75
C THR A 82 -13.92 3.01 -3.55
N GLU A 83 -15.25 2.96 -3.48
CA GLU A 83 -16.01 1.70 -3.44
C GLU A 83 -15.61 0.74 -4.55
N LYS A 84 -15.56 1.24 -5.80
CA LYS A 84 -15.14 0.47 -6.97
C LYS A 84 -13.74 -0.16 -6.84
N PHE A 85 -12.82 0.50 -6.14
CA PHE A 85 -11.49 -0.06 -5.87
C PHE A 85 -11.57 -1.25 -4.91
N VAL A 86 -12.36 -1.11 -3.84
CA VAL A 86 -12.57 -2.17 -2.84
C VAL A 86 -13.23 -3.39 -3.47
N GLU A 87 -14.31 -3.19 -4.23
CA GLU A 87 -15.02 -4.27 -4.92
C GLU A 87 -14.12 -5.02 -5.91
N ARG A 88 -13.36 -4.29 -6.73
CA ARG A 88 -12.41 -4.89 -7.66
C ARG A 88 -11.31 -5.65 -6.96
N SER A 89 -10.84 -5.15 -5.81
CA SER A 89 -9.83 -5.85 -5.00
C SER A 89 -10.36 -7.17 -4.47
N LYS A 90 -11.60 -7.20 -3.96
CA LYS A 90 -12.28 -8.44 -3.53
C LYS A 90 -12.37 -9.43 -4.69
N GLN A 91 -12.93 -9.01 -5.83
CA GLN A 91 -13.09 -9.84 -7.02
C GLN A 91 -11.75 -10.39 -7.54
N ASN A 92 -10.71 -9.56 -7.59
CA ASN A 92 -9.40 -9.98 -8.06
C ASN A 92 -8.78 -11.04 -7.16
N LEU A 93 -8.83 -10.85 -5.84
CA LEU A 93 -8.23 -11.79 -4.89
C LEU A 93 -9.08 -13.05 -4.65
N ASP A 94 -10.34 -13.05 -5.07
CA ASP A 94 -11.18 -14.26 -5.10
C ASP A 94 -10.88 -15.14 -6.32
N ASN A 95 -10.48 -14.54 -7.43
CA ASN A 95 -10.22 -15.25 -8.70
C ASN A 95 -8.74 -15.54 -8.96
N TYR A 96 -7.83 -14.76 -8.36
CA TYR A 96 -6.39 -14.83 -8.63
C TYR A 96 -5.58 -14.77 -7.33
N ASN A 97 -4.44 -15.45 -7.31
CA ASN A 97 -3.54 -15.45 -6.15
C ASN A 97 -2.70 -14.17 -6.04
N PHE A 98 -2.49 -13.46 -7.15
CA PHE A 98 -1.66 -12.27 -7.22
C PHE A 98 -2.11 -11.39 -8.39
N THR A 99 -2.21 -10.08 -8.15
CA THR A 99 -2.57 -9.10 -9.18
C THR A 99 -1.73 -7.84 -9.01
N ILE A 100 -1.33 -7.25 -10.13
CA ILE A 100 -0.63 -5.96 -10.20
C ILE A 100 -1.40 -5.02 -11.13
N MET A 101 -1.36 -3.73 -10.82
CA MET A 101 -1.88 -2.72 -11.74
C MET A 101 -0.93 -2.59 -12.92
N ARG A 102 -1.50 -2.49 -14.13
CA ARG A 102 -0.70 -2.10 -15.30
C ARG A 102 -0.33 -0.64 -15.17
N HIS A 103 0.89 -0.30 -15.56
CA HIS A 103 1.33 1.07 -15.66
C HIS A 103 0.34 1.86 -16.57
N PRO A 104 -0.07 3.09 -16.18
CA PRO A 104 -1.03 3.88 -16.95
C PRO A 104 -0.54 4.19 -18.37
N ASP A 105 0.75 4.44 -18.50
CA ASP A 105 1.41 4.60 -19.79
C ASP A 105 1.88 3.25 -20.34
N LYS A 106 1.97 3.15 -21.67
CA LYS A 106 2.54 1.98 -22.35
C LYS A 106 4.06 1.98 -22.23
N PHE A 107 4.56 1.46 -21.12
CA PHE A 107 5.98 1.21 -20.92
C PHE A 107 6.37 -0.12 -21.57
N SER A 108 7.47 -0.11 -22.33
CA SER A 108 8.21 -1.36 -22.56
C SER A 108 8.95 -1.74 -21.27
N TYR A 109 9.37 -3.00 -21.16
CA TYR A 109 10.21 -3.44 -20.05
C TYR A 109 11.46 -2.55 -19.88
N MET A 110 12.04 -2.09 -20.99
CA MET A 110 13.22 -1.21 -20.95
C MET A 110 12.89 0.16 -20.35
N ASP A 111 11.71 0.70 -20.67
CA ASP A 111 11.28 1.98 -20.11
C ASP A 111 11.07 1.87 -18.60
N GLU A 112 10.52 0.75 -18.11
CA GLU A 112 10.28 0.51 -16.68
C GLU A 112 11.61 0.40 -15.91
N VAL A 113 12.58 -0.30 -16.49
CA VAL A 113 13.94 -0.40 -15.93
C VAL A 113 14.64 0.97 -15.91
N LEU A 114 14.52 1.75 -17.00
CA LEU A 114 15.12 3.07 -17.10
C LEU A 114 14.49 4.07 -16.11
N GLU A 115 13.17 4.06 -15.94
CA GLU A 115 12.50 4.89 -14.94
C GLU A 115 12.98 4.57 -13.53
N GLY A 116 13.05 3.27 -13.19
CA GLY A 116 13.58 2.82 -11.90
C GLY A 116 15.03 3.26 -11.67
N PHE A 117 15.87 3.24 -12.72
CA PHE A 117 17.25 3.71 -12.66
C PHE A 117 17.34 5.23 -12.46
N MET A 118 16.61 6.02 -13.24
CA MET A 118 16.62 7.48 -13.12
C MET A 118 16.10 7.97 -11.77
N ALA A 119 15.12 7.27 -11.18
CA ALA A 119 14.59 7.61 -9.86
C ALA A 119 15.49 7.19 -8.68
N SER A 120 16.69 6.64 -8.96
CA SER A 120 17.64 6.14 -7.97
C SER A 120 18.93 6.96 -7.84
N THR A 121 19.15 7.92 -8.76
CA THR A 121 20.22 8.93 -8.73
C THR A 121 19.73 10.24 -8.15
#